data_AF-A0AAD6G192-F1
#
_entry.id   AF-A0AAD6G192-F1
#
_cell.length_a   1.000
_cell.length_b   1.000
_cell.length_c   1.000
_cell.angle_alpha   90.00
_cell.angle_beta   90.00
_cell.angle_gamma   90.00
#
_symmetry.space_group_name_H-M   'P 1'
#
loop_
_entity.id
_entity.type
_entity.pdbx_description
1 polymer ?
#
loop_
_entity_poly.entity_id
_entity_poly.type
_entity_poly.pdbx_seq_one_letter_code
_entity_poly.pdbx_strand_id
1 'polypeptide(L)'
;MLPPEIRSPLTRYRILEENIKASHSTRLEAHIPIFRDIKTPWPFQDRVADLAAKEQHQTSPILKENCIHLDGFGFAGGSCGLHVTLQVKNESEARWLHDQLIPLGPIMLALTASSPIHKGFLADIDVRWRCFTATVDEHTASYPKDLLRFAPNPTYISRDPRCKNEWTRIAALIDPDIKMDLYNGGMDEPLATHFAYILSQEPFLLTHEDIAKADSYEDHGIFHAYQSCVWQPVRLKLPSPCGETGWRVEFRPMEMQPRDSENAAFAIFMFLLSRAILTFDISLYIPIEKVAESMKTAERQTPASKDFTNPYELMSVHEIINSENAKENTEESLFPGLIAIVRAYLKRIQVSPTQEVQLSRYLDIVSQRASGQLSTPANWMRIARIPFLGLLLHTQDMPTVITLGQVNVATAEFFHMDNFYVFCTKPSP
;
A
#
# COMPACT_ATOMS: atom_id res chain seq x y z
N MET A 1 -24.17 4.20 7.03
CA MET A 1 -23.87 2.93 6.35
C MET A 1 -24.04 3.18 4.86
N LEU A 2 -23.09 2.69 4.05
CA LEU A 2 -23.20 2.82 2.60
C LEU A 2 -24.43 2.05 2.06
N PRO A 3 -25.18 2.60 1.09
CA PRO A 3 -26.27 1.89 0.44
C PRO A 3 -25.77 0.58 -0.20
N PRO A 4 -26.52 -0.55 -0.08
CA PRO A 4 -26.13 -1.83 -0.68
C PRO A 4 -25.90 -1.78 -2.20
N GLU A 5 -26.50 -0.81 -2.89
CA GLU A 5 -26.40 -0.59 -4.33
C GLU A 5 -24.99 -0.18 -4.79
N ILE A 6 -24.13 0.29 -3.88
CA ILE A 6 -22.72 0.59 -4.18
C ILE A 6 -21.93 -0.72 -4.40
N ARG A 7 -22.38 -1.83 -3.81
CA ARG A 7 -21.72 -3.12 -3.95
C ARG A 7 -22.01 -3.74 -5.31
N SER A 8 -20.99 -4.33 -5.91
CA SER A 8 -21.13 -5.14 -7.13
C SER A 8 -22.23 -6.22 -6.98
N PRO A 9 -23.04 -6.48 -8.01
CA PRO A 9 -24.12 -7.47 -7.95
C PRO A 9 -23.62 -8.92 -7.91
N LEU A 10 -22.31 -9.17 -8.12
CA LEU A 10 -21.76 -10.52 -8.05
C LEU A 10 -21.82 -11.06 -6.62
N THR A 11 -22.40 -12.25 -6.46
CA THR A 11 -22.65 -12.92 -5.17
C THR A 11 -21.43 -12.96 -4.26
N ARG A 12 -20.22 -13.12 -4.82
CA ARG A 12 -18.97 -13.16 -4.06
C ARG A 12 -18.73 -11.92 -3.18
N TYR A 13 -19.12 -10.73 -3.63
CA TYR A 13 -18.89 -9.50 -2.87
C TYR A 13 -19.90 -9.35 -1.74
N ARG A 14 -21.13 -9.87 -1.94
CA ARG A 14 -22.12 -9.97 -0.87
C ARG A 14 -21.65 -10.94 0.22
N ILE A 15 -21.22 -12.14 -0.17
CA ILE A 15 -20.71 -13.16 0.77
C ILE A 15 -19.49 -12.64 1.53
N LEU A 16 -18.53 -12.02 0.82
CA LEU A 16 -17.35 -11.44 1.45
C LEU A 16 -17.72 -10.43 2.55
N GLU A 17 -18.61 -9.48 2.24
CA GLU A 17 -19.02 -8.46 3.20
C GLU A 17 -19.80 -9.07 4.39
N GLU A 18 -20.67 -10.04 4.15
CA GLU A 18 -21.41 -10.76 5.20
C GLU A 18 -20.47 -11.56 6.12
N ASN A 19 -19.49 -12.27 5.54
CA ASN A 19 -18.52 -13.06 6.29
C ASN A 19 -17.57 -12.18 7.11
N ILE A 20 -17.08 -11.07 6.54
CA ILE A 20 -16.29 -10.08 7.29
C ILE A 20 -17.12 -9.54 8.45
N LYS A 21 -18.39 -9.15 8.22
CA LYS A 21 -19.27 -8.67 9.31
C LYS A 21 -19.50 -9.73 10.39
N ALA A 22 -19.60 -11.00 10.03
CA ALA A 22 -19.83 -12.10 10.96
C ALA A 22 -18.57 -12.51 11.74
N SER A 23 -17.38 -12.40 11.14
CA SER A 23 -16.11 -12.75 11.78
C SER A 23 -15.64 -11.70 12.79
N HIS A 24 -16.11 -10.45 12.67
CA HIS A 24 -15.69 -9.37 13.55
C HIS A 24 -16.55 -9.30 14.81
N SER A 25 -15.89 -9.26 15.96
CA SER A 25 -16.55 -8.93 17.24
C SER A 25 -16.97 -7.46 17.34
N THR A 26 -16.49 -6.62 16.42
CA THR A 26 -16.68 -5.17 16.37
C THR A 26 -17.23 -4.74 15.01
N ARG A 27 -17.80 -3.52 14.97
CA ARG A 27 -18.37 -2.94 13.76
C ARG A 27 -17.25 -2.58 12.77
N LEU A 28 -17.48 -2.81 11.47
CA LEU A 28 -16.52 -2.49 10.40
C LEU A 28 -16.44 -0.98 10.18
N GLU A 29 -15.56 -0.32 10.94
CA GLU A 29 -15.47 1.13 10.97
C GLU A 29 -14.02 1.60 10.92
N ALA A 30 -13.77 2.68 10.17
CA ALA A 30 -12.49 3.37 10.19
C ALA A 30 -12.67 4.80 10.68
N HIS A 31 -11.75 5.25 11.54
CA HIS A 31 -11.65 6.62 12.00
C HIS A 31 -10.44 7.28 11.36
N ILE A 32 -10.71 8.10 10.35
CA ILE A 32 -9.70 8.81 9.56
C ILE A 32 -9.53 10.22 10.14
N PRO A 33 -8.33 10.64 10.57
CA PRO A 33 -8.11 11.98 11.07
C PRO A 33 -8.64 13.06 10.11
N ILE A 34 -9.38 14.04 10.61
CA ILE A 34 -9.85 15.17 9.80
C ILE A 34 -8.77 16.25 9.69
N PHE A 35 -8.67 16.88 8.52
CA PHE A 35 -7.83 18.06 8.37
C PHE A 35 -8.40 19.24 9.18
N ARG A 36 -7.55 19.86 10.00
CA ARG A 36 -7.91 21.02 10.82
C ARG A 36 -7.63 22.32 10.08
N ASP A 37 -8.65 22.86 9.43
CA ASP A 37 -8.65 24.21 8.85
C ASP A 37 -9.11 25.25 9.89
N ILE A 38 -8.96 26.54 9.57
CA ILE A 38 -9.36 27.70 10.38
C ILE A 38 -10.81 27.60 10.85
N LYS A 39 -11.70 27.07 9.99
CA LYS A 39 -13.13 26.93 10.26
C LYS A 39 -13.57 25.51 10.61
N THR A 40 -12.65 24.54 10.70
CA THR A 40 -13.00 23.19 11.16
C THR A 40 -13.39 23.29 12.64
N PRO A 41 -14.63 22.92 13.03
CA PRO A 41 -15.02 22.91 14.44
C PRO A 41 -14.06 22.02 15.25
N TRP A 42 -13.69 22.44 16.46
CA TRP A 42 -12.76 21.70 17.29
C TRP A 42 -13.26 21.58 18.74
N PRO A 43 -13.46 20.36 19.27
CA PRO A 43 -13.26 19.08 18.59
C PRO A 43 -14.25 18.87 17.44
N PHE A 44 -13.77 18.29 16.34
CA PHE A 44 -14.64 17.88 15.25
C PHE A 44 -15.39 16.62 15.66
N GLN A 45 -16.70 16.60 15.42
CA GLN A 45 -17.52 15.41 15.57
C GLN A 45 -18.22 15.13 14.25
N ASP A 46 -17.96 13.95 13.69
CA ASP A 46 -18.67 13.51 12.49
C ASP A 46 -20.15 13.26 12.82
N ARG A 47 -21.03 13.55 11.86
CA ARG A 47 -22.46 13.26 12.00
C ARG A 47 -22.73 11.89 11.39
N VAL A 48 -23.35 11.01 12.16
CA VAL A 48 -23.99 9.82 11.60
C VAL A 48 -25.34 10.28 11.08
N ALA A 49 -25.63 10.08 9.79
CA ALA A 49 -26.96 10.35 9.29
C ALA A 49 -27.98 9.56 10.13
N ASP A 50 -29.08 10.20 10.54
CA ASP A 50 -30.14 9.65 11.42
C ASP A 50 -30.76 8.32 10.93
N LEU A 51 -30.38 7.84 9.75
CA LEU A 51 -30.79 6.56 9.18
C LEU A 51 -30.39 5.35 10.05
N ALA A 52 -29.33 5.44 10.84
CA ALA A 52 -28.92 4.36 11.76
C ALA A 52 -29.84 4.19 12.98
N ALA A 53 -30.70 5.18 13.29
CA ALA A 53 -31.60 5.12 14.44
C ALA A 53 -32.80 4.17 14.25
N LYS A 54 -32.96 3.55 13.07
CA LYS A 54 -34.08 2.64 12.78
C LYS A 54 -33.76 1.16 12.95
N GLU A 55 -32.49 0.77 13.11
CA GLU A 55 -32.12 -0.64 13.37
C GLU A 55 -31.88 -0.86 14.87
N GLN A 56 -32.91 -1.33 15.57
CA GLN A 56 -33.01 -1.44 17.03
C GLN A 56 -32.03 -2.41 17.73
N HIS A 57 -31.01 -2.94 17.04
CA HIS A 57 -30.15 -4.01 17.59
C HIS A 57 -28.64 -3.84 17.39
N GLN A 58 -28.14 -2.68 16.94
CA GLN A 58 -26.70 -2.41 16.92
C GLN A 58 -26.33 -1.31 17.92
N THR A 59 -25.27 -1.56 18.70
CA THR A 59 -24.63 -0.54 19.55
C THR A 59 -24.37 0.73 18.73
N SER A 60 -24.70 1.89 19.28
CA SER A 60 -24.42 3.19 18.66
C SER A 60 -22.95 3.26 18.23
N PRO A 61 -22.65 3.80 17.03
CA PRO A 61 -21.27 3.93 16.57
C PRO A 61 -20.46 4.78 17.56
N ILE A 62 -19.26 4.32 17.93
CA ILE A 62 -18.35 5.09 18.76
C ILE A 62 -17.65 6.09 17.86
N LEU A 63 -18.15 7.33 17.87
CA LEU A 63 -17.53 8.42 17.15
C LEU A 63 -16.26 8.87 17.87
N LYS A 64 -15.12 8.75 17.19
CA LYS A 64 -13.85 9.28 17.68
C LYS A 64 -13.77 10.77 17.36
N GLU A 65 -13.48 11.59 18.37
CA GLU A 65 -13.23 13.01 18.19
C GLU A 65 -12.13 13.26 17.15
N ASN A 66 -12.29 14.31 16.35
CA ASN A 66 -11.33 14.74 15.33
C ASN A 66 -11.09 13.71 14.23
N CYS A 67 -12.04 12.80 14.00
CA CYS A 67 -11.98 11.81 12.93
C CYS A 67 -13.26 11.82 12.09
N ILE A 68 -13.08 11.64 10.79
CA ILE A 68 -14.10 11.23 9.83
C ILE A 68 -14.40 9.76 10.11
N HIS A 69 -15.68 9.44 10.32
CA HIS A 69 -16.19 8.10 10.58
C HIS A 69 -16.65 7.46 9.27
N LEU A 70 -15.97 6.39 8.87
CA LEU A 70 -16.27 5.59 7.69
C LEU A 70 -16.87 4.26 8.11
N ASP A 71 -18.14 4.03 7.81
CA ASP A 71 -18.89 2.88 8.29
C ASP A 71 -19.21 1.86 7.19
N GLY A 72 -18.32 0.88 7.07
CA GLY A 72 -18.48 -0.28 6.20
C GLY A 72 -17.32 -0.51 5.24
N PHE A 73 -17.20 -1.77 4.82
CA PHE A 73 -16.15 -2.25 3.92
C PHE A 73 -16.11 -1.50 2.58
N GLY A 74 -17.23 -0.95 2.11
CA GLY A 74 -17.27 -0.20 0.84
C GLY A 74 -16.36 1.02 0.79
N PHE A 75 -16.03 1.65 1.93
CA PHE A 75 -15.04 2.75 1.96
C PHE A 75 -13.61 2.27 1.69
N ALA A 76 -13.30 1.01 2.00
CA ALA A 76 -12.05 0.37 1.62
C ALA A 76 -12.16 -0.29 0.24
N GLY A 77 -12.97 -1.33 0.13
CA GLY A 77 -13.13 -2.15 -1.07
C GLY A 77 -13.62 -1.39 -2.32
N GLY A 78 -14.22 -0.21 -2.14
CA GLY A 78 -14.60 0.69 -3.23
C GLY A 78 -13.50 1.64 -3.70
N SER A 79 -12.32 1.65 -3.05
CA SER A 79 -11.19 2.48 -3.45
C SER A 79 -10.39 1.83 -4.60
N CYS A 80 -9.73 2.67 -5.40
CA CYS A 80 -8.95 2.22 -6.56
C CYS A 80 -7.44 2.26 -6.30
N GLY A 81 -6.70 1.29 -6.84
CA GLY A 81 -5.25 1.22 -6.80
C GLY A 81 -4.65 0.89 -8.17
N LEU A 82 -3.42 1.34 -8.41
CA LEU A 82 -2.64 0.92 -9.57
C LEU A 82 -1.76 -0.26 -9.14
N HIS A 83 -2.02 -1.44 -9.70
CA HIS A 83 -1.21 -2.63 -9.41
C HIS A 83 -0.46 -3.07 -10.66
N VAL A 84 0.79 -3.50 -10.50
CA VAL A 84 1.58 -4.10 -11.58
C VAL A 84 1.93 -5.54 -11.22
N THR A 85 1.66 -6.47 -12.13
CA THR A 85 2.05 -7.88 -11.99
C THR A 85 3.17 -8.19 -12.98
N LEU A 86 4.30 -8.66 -12.48
CA LEU A 86 5.53 -8.88 -13.23
C LEU A 86 5.84 -10.37 -13.25
N GLN A 87 5.90 -10.98 -14.45
CA GLN A 87 6.35 -12.36 -14.61
C GLN A 87 7.88 -12.40 -14.70
N VAL A 88 8.50 -13.34 -13.99
CA VAL A 88 9.95 -13.55 -13.97
C VAL A 88 10.30 -14.95 -14.48
N LYS A 89 11.60 -15.27 -14.58
CA LYS A 89 12.06 -16.52 -15.20
C LYS A 89 11.68 -17.77 -14.40
N ASN A 90 11.73 -17.70 -13.08
CA ASN A 90 11.55 -18.85 -12.18
C ASN A 90 11.19 -18.41 -10.76
N GLU A 91 10.96 -19.39 -9.90
CA GLU A 91 10.61 -19.21 -8.48
C GLU A 91 11.68 -18.42 -7.69
N SER A 92 12.97 -18.74 -7.87
CA SER A 92 14.06 -18.04 -7.19
C SER A 92 14.09 -16.55 -7.53
N GLU A 93 13.95 -16.18 -8.81
CA GLU A 93 13.86 -14.77 -9.23
C GLU A 93 12.59 -14.10 -8.69
N ALA A 94 11.50 -14.85 -8.54
CA ALA A 94 10.23 -14.29 -8.06
C ALA A 94 10.33 -13.94 -6.59
N ARG A 95 10.96 -14.81 -5.80
CA ARG A 95 11.23 -14.56 -4.39
C ARG A 95 12.22 -13.42 -4.18
N TRP A 96 13.28 -13.39 -4.98
CA TRP A 96 14.23 -12.28 -4.97
C TRP A 96 13.52 -10.96 -5.26
N LEU A 97 12.79 -10.87 -6.37
CA LEU A 97 12.08 -9.64 -6.75
C LEU A 97 11.00 -9.27 -5.73
N HIS A 98 10.24 -10.25 -5.21
CA HIS A 98 9.26 -10.02 -4.16
C HIS A 98 9.87 -9.24 -3.00
N ASP A 99 11.01 -9.72 -2.51
CA ASP A 99 11.69 -9.11 -1.38
C ASP A 99 12.19 -7.71 -1.67
N GLN A 100 12.78 -7.51 -2.86
CA GLN A 100 13.32 -6.20 -3.23
C GLN A 100 12.22 -5.15 -3.47
N LEU A 101 11.00 -5.57 -3.80
CA LEU A 101 9.88 -4.67 -3.98
C LEU A 101 9.21 -4.25 -2.65
N ILE A 102 9.39 -4.99 -1.56
CA ILE A 102 8.76 -4.67 -0.27
C ILE A 102 9.18 -3.28 0.26
N PRO A 103 10.48 -2.93 0.34
CA PRO A 103 10.92 -1.61 0.79
C PRO A 103 10.40 -0.45 -0.07
N LEU A 104 10.06 -0.70 -1.33
CA LEU A 104 9.52 0.31 -2.25
C LEU A 104 8.05 0.63 -1.97
N GLY A 105 7.34 -0.21 -1.23
CA GLY A 105 5.92 -0.05 -0.92
C GLY A 105 5.55 1.35 -0.38
N PRO A 106 6.12 1.79 0.76
CA PRO A 106 5.81 3.09 1.34
C PRO A 106 6.23 4.27 0.45
N ILE A 107 7.37 4.15 -0.24
CA ILE A 107 7.89 5.19 -1.14
C ILE A 107 6.91 5.43 -2.29
N MET A 108 6.49 4.36 -2.96
CA MET A 108 5.57 4.45 -4.08
C MET A 108 4.15 4.82 -3.63
N LEU A 109 3.72 4.42 -2.43
CA LEU A 109 2.45 4.85 -1.84
C LEU A 109 2.40 6.37 -1.67
N ALA A 110 3.42 6.96 -1.06
CA ALA A 110 3.53 8.40 -0.87
C ALA A 110 3.68 9.16 -2.20
N LEU A 111 4.55 8.67 -3.09
CA LEU A 111 4.81 9.30 -4.39
C LEU A 111 3.57 9.35 -5.29
N THR A 112 2.66 8.39 -5.13
CA THR A 112 1.43 8.27 -5.93
C THR A 112 0.19 8.84 -5.24
N ALA A 113 0.32 9.41 -4.05
CA ALA A 113 -0.81 9.75 -3.17
C ALA A 113 -1.98 10.49 -3.86
N SER A 114 -3.20 9.95 -3.73
CA SER A 114 -4.36 10.37 -4.54
C SER A 114 -5.70 10.41 -3.78
N SER A 115 -5.71 10.15 -2.46
CA SER A 115 -6.93 9.96 -1.66
C SER A 115 -7.02 10.88 -0.44
N PRO A 116 -7.02 12.22 -0.58
CA PRO A 116 -7.06 13.13 0.56
C PRO A 116 -8.47 13.43 1.09
N ILE A 117 -9.52 12.97 0.39
CA ILE A 117 -10.91 13.33 0.69
C ILE A 117 -11.72 12.07 0.95
N HIS A 118 -12.37 12.01 2.12
CA HIS A 118 -13.23 10.90 2.51
C HIS A 118 -14.57 11.43 3.01
N LYS A 119 -15.68 10.82 2.56
CA LYS A 119 -17.05 11.19 2.99
C LYS A 119 -17.33 12.71 2.86
N GLY A 120 -16.75 13.35 1.85
CA GLY A 120 -16.90 14.80 1.61
C GLY A 120 -16.03 15.71 2.48
N PHE A 121 -15.25 15.17 3.42
CA PHE A 121 -14.32 15.90 4.28
C PHE A 121 -12.89 15.77 3.77
N LEU A 122 -12.10 16.82 3.97
CA LEU A 122 -10.67 16.75 3.79
C LEU A 122 -10.05 16.03 4.99
N ALA A 123 -9.32 14.96 4.73
CA ALA A 123 -8.64 14.18 5.75
C ALA A 123 -7.22 14.69 6.00
N ASP A 124 -6.65 14.34 7.15
CA ASP A 124 -5.23 14.56 7.49
C ASP A 124 -4.38 13.33 7.11
N ILE A 125 -4.72 12.72 5.98
CA ILE A 125 -4.00 11.65 5.29
C ILE A 125 -4.18 11.83 3.77
N ASP A 126 -3.28 11.25 2.98
CA ASP A 126 -3.27 11.42 1.52
C ASP A 126 -3.51 10.14 0.71
N VAL A 127 -3.62 9.00 1.38
CA VAL A 127 -3.59 7.66 0.75
C VAL A 127 -4.70 6.74 1.28
N ARG A 128 -5.12 5.77 0.48
CA ARG A 128 -6.26 4.87 0.81
C ARG A 128 -5.92 3.76 1.80
N TRP A 129 -4.63 3.45 1.99
CA TRP A 129 -4.19 2.21 2.66
C TRP A 129 -4.77 2.08 4.07
N ARG A 130 -4.82 3.18 4.84
CA ARG A 130 -5.42 3.24 6.18
C ARG A 130 -6.89 2.85 6.21
N CYS A 131 -7.65 3.22 5.19
CA CYS A 131 -9.07 2.86 5.09
C CYS A 131 -9.22 1.35 4.92
N PHE A 132 -8.35 0.74 4.10
CA PHE A 132 -8.30 -0.72 3.97
C PHE A 132 -7.96 -1.37 5.30
N THR A 133 -6.84 -1.03 5.92
CA THR A 133 -6.37 -1.73 7.12
C THR A 133 -7.34 -1.63 8.29
N ALA A 134 -8.03 -0.50 8.46
CA ALA A 134 -8.93 -0.27 9.59
C ALA A 134 -10.33 -0.89 9.44
N THR A 135 -10.83 -1.13 8.22
CA THR A 135 -12.21 -1.62 8.00
C THR A 135 -12.34 -3.15 7.91
N VAL A 136 -11.22 -3.87 7.97
CA VAL A 136 -11.13 -5.34 7.86
C VAL A 136 -10.24 -5.94 8.95
N ASP A 137 -9.96 -5.16 10.00
CA ASP A 137 -9.22 -5.62 11.19
C ASP A 137 -10.09 -6.57 12.00
N GLU A 138 -9.87 -7.85 11.79
CA GLU A 138 -10.68 -8.95 12.31
C GLU A 138 -10.31 -9.38 13.74
N HIS A 139 -9.28 -8.80 14.34
CA HIS A 139 -8.73 -9.38 15.55
C HIS A 139 -9.36 -8.86 16.85
N THR A 140 -9.57 -9.80 17.78
CA THR A 140 -9.94 -9.54 19.17
C THR A 140 -8.81 -8.82 19.93
N ALA A 141 -9.13 -8.23 21.09
CA ALA A 141 -8.20 -7.47 21.93
C ALA A 141 -6.89 -8.20 22.33
N SER A 142 -6.77 -9.51 22.07
CA SER A 142 -5.63 -10.38 22.37
C SER A 142 -4.56 -10.47 21.27
N TYR A 143 -4.82 -9.98 20.06
CA TYR A 143 -3.84 -10.03 18.96
C TYR A 143 -2.97 -8.77 18.88
N PRO A 144 -1.73 -8.87 18.37
CA PRO A 144 -0.89 -7.71 18.09
C PRO A 144 -1.54 -6.85 16.98
N LYS A 145 -2.03 -5.65 17.35
CA LYS A 145 -2.70 -4.69 16.45
C LYS A 145 -1.87 -4.25 15.23
N ASP A 146 -0.56 -4.50 15.23
CA ASP A 146 0.35 -4.07 14.16
C ASP A 146 0.55 -5.10 13.04
N LEU A 147 -0.08 -6.28 13.11
CA LEU A 147 0.11 -7.37 12.16
C LEU A 147 -1.25 -7.87 11.63
N LEU A 148 -1.85 -7.06 10.77
CA LEU A 148 -3.17 -7.31 10.18
C LEU A 148 -3.07 -8.13 8.89
N ARG A 149 -4.15 -8.86 8.56
CA ARG A 149 -4.34 -9.49 7.23
C ARG A 149 -4.12 -8.52 6.06
N PHE A 150 -4.42 -7.25 6.30
CA PHE A 150 -4.20 -6.13 5.40
C PHE A 150 -3.14 -5.21 6.02
N ALA A 151 -1.89 -5.65 6.06
CA ALA A 151 -0.76 -4.92 6.66
C ALA A 151 0.47 -4.96 5.74
N PRO A 152 1.56 -4.23 6.08
CA PRO A 152 2.84 -4.40 5.41
C PRO A 152 3.25 -5.88 5.32
N ASN A 153 3.99 -6.25 4.27
CA ASN A 153 4.51 -7.61 4.14
C ASN A 153 5.27 -8.01 5.41
N PRO A 154 4.92 -9.14 6.04
CA PRO A 154 5.46 -9.45 7.37
C PRO A 154 6.63 -10.45 7.30
N THR A 155 6.99 -10.89 6.10
CA THR A 155 8.10 -11.81 5.77
C THR A 155 8.83 -11.37 4.51
N TYR A 156 10.16 -11.51 4.52
CA TYR A 156 10.95 -11.74 3.31
C TYR A 156 10.98 -13.23 3.00
N ILE A 157 11.03 -13.58 1.72
CA ILE A 157 10.82 -14.95 1.29
C ILE A 157 11.97 -15.52 0.46
N SER A 158 12.95 -14.73 0.01
CA SER A 158 14.13 -15.21 -0.71
C SER A 158 15.08 -15.99 0.21
N ARG A 159 15.90 -16.86 -0.39
CA ARG A 159 17.01 -17.56 0.30
C ARG A 159 18.30 -16.74 0.34
N ASP A 160 18.20 -15.45 0.03
CA ASP A 160 19.38 -14.60 -0.14
C ASP A 160 20.02 -14.28 1.23
N PRO A 161 21.33 -14.53 1.40
CA PRO A 161 22.01 -14.34 2.69
C PRO A 161 22.13 -12.87 3.11
N ARG A 162 21.85 -11.90 2.23
CA ARG A 162 21.77 -10.47 2.59
C ARG A 162 20.54 -10.17 3.43
N CYS A 163 19.50 -11.02 3.38
CA CYS A 163 18.37 -10.93 4.28
C CYS A 163 18.75 -11.50 5.64
N LYS A 164 18.60 -10.71 6.70
CA LYS A 164 18.84 -11.20 8.06
C LYS A 164 17.58 -11.87 8.61
N ASN A 165 17.76 -12.99 9.31
CA ASN A 165 16.65 -13.76 9.87
C ASN A 165 15.83 -12.96 10.89
N GLU A 166 16.47 -12.06 11.64
CA GLU A 166 15.80 -11.22 12.63
C GLU A 166 14.81 -10.20 12.05
N TRP A 167 14.75 -10.02 10.73
CA TRP A 167 13.86 -9.06 10.07
C TRP A 167 12.44 -9.59 9.80
N THR A 168 12.15 -10.84 10.16
CA THR A 168 10.83 -11.47 9.93
C THR A 168 9.93 -11.31 11.16
N ARG A 169 8.65 -10.96 10.96
CA ARG A 169 7.80 -10.39 12.02
C ARG A 169 6.56 -11.22 12.40
N ILE A 170 6.61 -12.55 12.38
CA ILE A 170 5.36 -13.36 12.45
C ILE A 170 5.38 -14.65 13.28
N ALA A 171 6.42 -14.92 14.07
CA ALA A 171 6.49 -16.20 14.80
C ALA A 171 5.26 -16.48 15.69
N ALA A 172 4.61 -15.44 16.23
CA ALA A 172 3.42 -15.57 17.08
C ALA A 172 2.09 -15.74 16.33
N LEU A 173 2.07 -15.63 14.99
CA LEU A 173 0.85 -15.63 14.16
C LEU A 173 0.77 -16.80 13.19
N ILE A 174 1.68 -17.75 13.34
CA ILE A 174 1.76 -18.93 12.51
C ILE A 174 1.33 -20.13 13.34
N ASP A 175 0.44 -20.95 12.78
CA ASP A 175 0.24 -22.30 13.26
C ASP A 175 1.51 -23.14 12.98
N PRO A 176 2.20 -23.64 14.02
CA PRO A 176 3.45 -24.38 13.86
C PRO A 176 3.25 -25.70 13.10
N ASP A 177 2.08 -26.32 13.20
CA ASP A 177 1.79 -27.58 12.52
C ASP A 177 1.64 -27.34 11.00
N ILE A 178 0.93 -26.28 10.61
CA ILE A 178 0.83 -25.85 9.20
C ILE A 178 2.23 -25.58 8.62
N LYS A 179 3.08 -24.85 9.37
CA LYS A 179 4.45 -24.58 8.93
C LYS A 179 5.26 -25.86 8.75
N MET A 180 5.14 -26.78 9.70
CA MET A 180 5.86 -28.05 9.66
C MET A 180 5.42 -28.92 8.47
N ASP A 181 4.12 -28.94 8.16
CA ASP A 181 3.59 -29.64 6.98
C ASP A 181 4.14 -29.05 5.67
N LEU A 182 4.19 -27.73 5.54
CA LEU A 182 4.78 -27.05 4.38
C LEU A 182 6.27 -27.35 4.24
N TYR A 183 7.00 -27.37 5.35
CA TYR A 183 8.43 -27.72 5.38
C TYR A 183 8.65 -29.18 4.95
N ASN A 184 7.88 -30.12 5.51
CA ASN A 184 7.91 -31.54 5.14
C ASN A 184 7.49 -31.76 3.68
N GLY A 185 6.65 -30.88 3.14
CA GLY A 185 6.28 -30.82 1.71
C GLY A 185 7.38 -30.29 0.79
N GLY A 186 8.53 -29.88 1.32
CA GLY A 186 9.71 -29.47 0.55
C GLY A 186 9.91 -27.96 0.42
N MET A 187 9.12 -27.14 1.11
CA MET A 187 9.41 -25.70 1.21
C MET A 187 10.59 -25.44 2.15
N ASP A 188 11.44 -24.47 1.81
CA ASP A 188 12.42 -23.96 2.75
C ASP A 188 11.80 -23.05 3.82
N GLU A 189 12.58 -22.75 4.86
CA GLU A 189 12.14 -22.05 6.06
C GLU A 189 11.45 -20.69 5.77
N PRO A 190 12.03 -19.75 4.99
CA PRO A 190 11.35 -18.51 4.61
C PRO A 190 10.01 -18.72 3.89
N LEU A 191 9.96 -19.64 2.92
CA LEU A 191 8.76 -19.86 2.12
C LEU A 191 7.66 -20.56 2.91
N ALA A 192 8.01 -21.56 3.73
CA ALA A 192 7.10 -22.23 4.64
C ALA A 192 6.52 -21.24 5.66
N THR A 193 7.36 -20.38 6.23
CA THR A 193 6.97 -19.32 7.17
C THR A 193 5.96 -18.34 6.53
N HIS A 194 6.20 -17.92 5.28
CA HIS A 194 5.28 -17.04 4.54
C HIS A 194 3.91 -17.67 4.27
N PHE A 195 3.87 -18.91 3.76
CA PHE A 195 2.60 -19.55 3.46
C PHE A 195 1.88 -20.04 4.71
N ALA A 196 2.59 -20.42 5.76
CA ALA A 196 1.97 -20.78 7.04
C ALA A 196 1.23 -19.57 7.63
N TYR A 197 1.79 -18.36 7.54
CA TYR A 197 1.06 -17.14 7.93
C TYR A 197 -0.23 -16.96 7.16
N ILE A 198 -0.21 -17.14 5.83
CA ILE A 198 -1.40 -16.99 4.98
C ILE A 198 -2.45 -18.04 5.32
N LEU A 199 -2.04 -19.29 5.50
CA LEU A 199 -2.93 -20.42 5.79
C LEU A 199 -3.44 -20.44 7.23
N SER A 200 -2.78 -19.73 8.15
CA SER A 200 -3.26 -19.52 9.52
C SER A 200 -4.40 -18.49 9.61
N GLN A 201 -4.75 -17.83 8.50
CA GLN A 201 -5.85 -16.86 8.44
C GLN A 201 -7.16 -17.53 7.99
N GLU A 202 -8.27 -17.22 8.65
CA GLU A 202 -9.58 -17.75 8.24
C GLU A 202 -10.03 -17.17 6.88
N PRO A 203 -10.34 -17.98 5.86
CA PRO A 203 -10.73 -17.47 4.55
C PRO A 203 -12.13 -16.84 4.58
N PHE A 204 -12.29 -15.62 4.07
CA PHE A 204 -13.60 -14.95 4.02
C PHE A 204 -14.50 -15.42 2.87
N LEU A 205 -13.95 -16.14 1.90
CA LEU A 205 -14.68 -16.55 0.70
C LEU A 205 -14.34 -18.00 0.36
N LEU A 206 -15.15 -18.92 0.87
CA LEU A 206 -15.17 -20.33 0.49
C LEU A 206 -16.62 -20.77 0.35
N THR A 207 -16.92 -21.54 -0.69
CA THR A 207 -18.23 -22.17 -0.90
C THR A 207 -18.16 -23.67 -0.62
N HIS A 208 -19.32 -24.30 -0.39
CA HIS A 208 -19.38 -25.77 -0.30
C HIS A 208 -18.90 -26.47 -1.56
N GLU A 209 -19.03 -25.83 -2.72
CA GLU A 209 -18.52 -26.35 -3.99
C GLU A 209 -16.98 -26.33 -4.03
N ASP A 210 -16.35 -25.28 -3.51
CA ASP A 210 -14.90 -25.19 -3.40
C ASP A 210 -14.36 -26.30 -2.49
N ILE A 211 -15.01 -26.53 -1.34
CA ILE A 211 -14.66 -27.60 -0.40
C ILE A 211 -14.85 -28.98 -1.03
N ALA A 212 -15.93 -29.20 -1.78
CA ALA A 212 -16.19 -30.48 -2.44
C ALA A 212 -15.14 -30.82 -3.52
N LYS A 213 -14.38 -29.84 -4.02
CA LYS A 213 -13.31 -30.02 -5.01
C LYS A 213 -11.90 -30.10 -4.38
N ALA A 214 -11.79 -30.00 -3.05
CA ALA A 214 -10.53 -29.95 -2.31
C ALA A 214 -9.56 -31.11 -2.60
N ASP A 215 -10.11 -32.31 -2.87
CA ASP A 215 -9.33 -33.54 -2.96
C ASP A 215 -8.62 -33.73 -4.30
N SER A 216 -8.76 -32.81 -5.26
CA SER A 216 -8.03 -32.87 -6.52
C SER A 216 -6.69 -32.14 -6.44
N TYR A 217 -5.58 -32.87 -6.59
CA TYR A 217 -4.21 -32.33 -6.58
C TYR A 217 -3.96 -31.23 -7.64
N GLU A 218 -4.85 -31.13 -8.64
CA GLU A 218 -4.76 -30.20 -9.76
C GLU A 218 -5.46 -28.85 -9.51
N ASP A 219 -6.27 -28.73 -8.44
CA ASP A 219 -7.02 -27.51 -8.14
C ASP A 219 -6.33 -26.65 -7.07
N HIS A 220 -5.85 -25.48 -7.47
CA HIS A 220 -5.33 -24.46 -6.55
C HIS A 220 -6.44 -23.55 -5.99
N GLY A 221 -7.71 -23.82 -6.26
CA GLY A 221 -8.86 -22.98 -5.93
C GLY A 221 -8.97 -22.66 -4.44
N ILE A 222 -8.83 -23.67 -3.56
CA ILE A 222 -8.85 -23.46 -2.10
C ILE A 222 -7.66 -22.62 -1.66
N PHE A 223 -6.46 -22.95 -2.12
CA PHE A 223 -5.27 -22.18 -1.80
C PHE A 223 -5.42 -20.70 -2.26
N HIS A 224 -5.96 -20.48 -3.46
CA HIS A 224 -6.25 -19.14 -3.97
C HIS A 224 -7.29 -18.40 -3.12
N ALA A 225 -8.26 -19.09 -2.52
CA ALA A 225 -9.21 -18.48 -1.59
C ALA A 225 -8.51 -17.93 -0.35
N TYR A 226 -7.62 -18.70 0.28
CA TYR A 226 -6.79 -18.24 1.40
C TYR A 226 -5.90 -17.06 1.00
N GLN A 227 -5.10 -17.24 -0.05
CA GLN A 227 -4.15 -16.23 -0.47
C GLN A 227 -4.83 -14.92 -0.91
N SER A 228 -6.00 -15.00 -1.54
CA SER A 228 -6.73 -13.81 -1.99
C SER A 228 -7.28 -12.98 -0.84
N CYS A 229 -7.58 -13.62 0.29
CA CYS A 229 -8.07 -12.93 1.48
C CYS A 229 -6.94 -12.21 2.24
N VAL A 230 -5.67 -12.59 2.08
CA VAL A 230 -4.52 -11.90 2.71
C VAL A 230 -3.94 -10.86 1.76
N TRP A 231 -4.08 -9.58 2.07
CA TRP A 231 -3.81 -8.47 1.14
C TRP A 231 -2.55 -7.69 1.52
N GLN A 232 -1.41 -8.23 1.10
CA GLN A 232 -0.10 -7.59 1.29
C GLN A 232 0.22 -6.59 0.17
N PRO A 233 1.10 -5.58 0.43
CA PRO A 233 1.68 -4.69 -0.57
C PRO A 233 2.32 -5.42 -1.77
N VAL A 234 3.12 -6.44 -1.50
CA VAL A 234 3.75 -7.27 -2.51
C VAL A 234 3.22 -8.69 -2.39
N ARG A 235 2.84 -9.31 -3.50
CA ARG A 235 2.26 -10.66 -3.51
C ARG A 235 3.00 -11.56 -4.48
N LEU A 236 3.45 -12.72 -3.98
CA LEU A 236 3.92 -13.81 -4.83
C LEU A 236 2.72 -14.50 -5.48
N LYS A 237 2.69 -14.57 -6.81
CA LYS A 237 1.65 -15.26 -7.58
C LYS A 237 2.24 -16.53 -8.18
N LEU A 238 1.62 -17.66 -7.85
CA LEU A 238 2.01 -18.98 -8.35
C LEU A 238 1.79 -19.10 -9.87
N PRO A 239 2.52 -20.01 -10.53
CA PRO A 239 2.20 -20.44 -11.89
C PRO A 239 0.78 -20.99 -11.97
N SER A 240 0.15 -20.86 -13.13
CA SER A 240 -1.12 -21.55 -13.41
C SER A 240 -0.87 -23.05 -13.65
N PRO A 241 -1.78 -23.95 -13.23
CA PRO A 241 -1.64 -25.40 -13.48
C PRO A 241 -1.43 -25.76 -14.96
N CYS A 242 -2.08 -25.01 -15.87
CA CYS A 242 -1.97 -25.18 -17.32
C CYS A 242 -0.68 -24.63 -17.94
N GLY A 243 0.20 -23.99 -17.15
CA GLY A 243 1.48 -23.44 -17.63
C GLY A 243 1.40 -22.15 -18.45
N GLU A 244 0.21 -21.57 -18.66
CA GLU A 244 0.05 -20.29 -19.38
C GLU A 244 0.76 -19.11 -18.71
N THR A 245 0.84 -19.14 -17.37
CA THR A 245 1.49 -18.11 -16.57
C THR A 245 2.50 -18.73 -15.63
N GLY A 246 3.68 -18.12 -15.55
CA GLY A 246 4.77 -18.52 -14.66
C GLY A 246 4.69 -17.85 -13.30
N TRP A 247 5.81 -17.91 -12.58
CA TRP A 247 5.98 -17.20 -11.31
C TRP A 247 5.93 -15.68 -11.52
N ARG A 248 5.11 -15.03 -10.70
CA ARG A 248 4.82 -13.60 -10.84
C ARG A 248 4.92 -12.91 -9.49
N VAL A 249 5.24 -11.63 -9.51
CA VAL A 249 5.24 -10.75 -8.34
C VAL A 249 4.31 -9.59 -8.64
N GLU A 250 3.35 -9.34 -7.76
CA GLU A 250 2.42 -8.23 -7.87
C GLU A 250 2.73 -7.14 -6.85
N PHE A 251 2.95 -5.91 -7.32
CA PHE A 251 3.15 -4.72 -6.52
C PHE A 251 1.87 -3.87 -6.51
N ARG A 252 1.35 -3.59 -5.31
CA ARG A 252 -0.03 -3.13 -5.07
C ARG A 252 -0.20 -1.79 -4.32
N PRO A 253 0.83 -1.18 -3.69
CA PRO A 253 0.61 0.03 -2.90
C PRO A 253 0.14 1.25 -3.69
N MET A 254 0.55 1.38 -4.95
CA MET A 254 0.32 2.62 -5.71
C MET A 254 -1.16 2.99 -5.79
N GLU A 255 -1.42 4.28 -5.65
CA GLU A 255 -2.75 4.85 -5.83
C GLU A 255 -3.04 5.04 -7.32
N MET A 256 -4.32 4.98 -7.69
CA MET A 256 -4.72 5.30 -9.06
C MET A 256 -4.53 6.79 -9.35
N GLN A 257 -3.91 7.11 -10.49
CA GLN A 257 -3.71 8.49 -10.93
C GLN A 257 -4.88 8.96 -11.81
N PRO A 258 -5.22 10.26 -11.82
CA PRO A 258 -6.30 10.80 -12.66
C PRO A 258 -6.04 10.71 -14.17
N ARG A 259 -4.78 10.61 -14.61
CA ARG A 259 -4.42 10.55 -16.04
C ARG A 259 -3.73 9.24 -16.40
N ASP A 260 -4.12 8.68 -17.55
CA ASP A 260 -3.52 7.47 -18.11
C ASP A 260 -2.01 7.58 -18.30
N SER A 261 -1.51 8.77 -18.69
CA SER A 261 -0.08 9.01 -18.85
C SER A 261 0.71 8.88 -17.55
N GLU A 262 0.12 9.24 -16.41
CA GLU A 262 0.74 9.12 -15.09
C GLU A 262 0.69 7.67 -14.61
N ASN A 263 -0.45 6.99 -14.81
CA ASN A 263 -0.56 5.55 -14.53
C ASN A 263 0.46 4.74 -15.35
N ALA A 264 0.59 5.06 -16.65
CA ALA A 264 1.59 4.47 -17.52
C ALA A 264 3.02 4.77 -17.05
N ALA A 265 3.31 6.00 -16.61
CA ALA A 265 4.63 6.37 -16.11
C ALA A 265 5.06 5.50 -14.92
N PHE A 266 4.20 5.36 -13.92
CA PHE A 266 4.47 4.54 -12.74
C PHE A 266 4.54 3.04 -13.07
N ALA A 267 3.67 2.54 -13.96
CA ALA A 267 3.72 1.15 -14.39
C ALA A 267 5.01 0.81 -15.16
N ILE A 268 5.41 1.68 -16.10
CA ILE A 268 6.66 1.54 -16.88
C ILE A 268 7.86 1.65 -15.96
N PHE A 269 7.87 2.61 -15.02
CA PHE A 269 8.95 2.75 -14.05
C PHE A 269 9.12 1.48 -13.21
N MET A 270 8.05 0.93 -12.65
CA MET A 270 8.12 -0.31 -11.86
C MET A 270 8.58 -1.50 -12.69
N PHE A 271 8.13 -1.61 -13.94
CA PHE A 271 8.63 -2.65 -14.85
C PHE A 271 10.13 -2.50 -15.13
N LEU A 272 10.60 -1.31 -15.50
CA LEU A 272 12.02 -1.10 -15.79
C LEU A 272 12.89 -1.29 -14.55
N LEU A 273 12.42 -0.81 -13.38
CA LEU A 273 13.11 -0.97 -12.11
C LEU A 273 13.20 -2.45 -11.73
N SER A 274 12.15 -3.25 -11.92
CA SER A 274 12.20 -4.68 -11.64
C SER A 274 13.23 -5.39 -12.52
N ARG A 275 13.35 -5.01 -13.78
CA ARG A 275 14.38 -5.56 -14.68
C ARG A 275 15.78 -5.12 -14.25
N ALA A 276 15.95 -3.88 -13.79
CA ALA A 276 17.22 -3.38 -13.28
C ALA A 276 17.64 -4.11 -12.00
N ILE A 277 16.72 -4.30 -11.04
CA ILE A 277 16.95 -5.07 -9.80
C ILE A 277 17.45 -6.47 -10.11
N LEU A 278 16.77 -7.18 -11.02
CA LEU A 278 17.16 -8.53 -11.43
C LEU A 278 18.51 -8.55 -12.17
N THR A 279 18.78 -7.56 -13.03
CA THR A 279 19.97 -7.52 -13.87
C THR A 279 21.23 -7.17 -13.10
N PHE A 280 21.11 -6.28 -12.10
CA PHE A 280 22.23 -5.76 -11.32
C PHE A 280 22.30 -6.35 -9.91
N ASP A 281 21.44 -7.31 -9.59
CA ASP A 281 21.39 -7.97 -8.28
C ASP A 281 21.29 -6.96 -7.10
N ILE A 282 20.39 -5.99 -7.25
CA ILE A 282 20.24 -4.86 -6.31
C ILE A 282 19.54 -5.33 -5.04
N SER A 283 20.18 -5.10 -3.90
CA SER A 283 19.61 -5.35 -2.58
C SER A 283 19.07 -4.05 -1.95
N LEU A 284 17.79 -4.03 -1.62
CA LEU A 284 17.08 -2.96 -0.94
C LEU A 284 16.61 -3.35 0.47
N TYR A 285 16.97 -4.54 0.95
CA TYR A 285 16.51 -5.04 2.24
C TYR A 285 16.70 -4.03 3.38
N ILE A 286 15.65 -3.88 4.17
CA ILE A 286 15.66 -3.24 5.48
C ILE A 286 14.76 -4.08 6.42
N PRO A 287 14.87 -3.95 7.75
CA PRO A 287 13.99 -4.64 8.67
C PRO A 287 12.53 -4.34 8.35
N ILE A 288 11.67 -5.35 8.41
CA ILE A 288 10.24 -5.20 8.10
C ILE A 288 9.58 -4.18 9.03
N GLU A 289 10.09 -4.02 10.24
CA GLU A 289 9.68 -2.97 11.18
C GLU A 289 9.87 -1.58 10.59
N LYS A 290 10.99 -1.34 9.87
CA LYS A 290 11.27 -0.07 9.20
C LYS A 290 10.41 0.14 7.96
N VAL A 291 10.06 -0.92 7.26
CA VAL A 291 9.04 -0.86 6.19
C VAL A 291 7.67 -0.49 6.78
N ALA A 292 7.28 -1.09 7.90
CA ALA A 292 6.01 -0.82 8.56
C ALA A 292 5.92 0.60 9.15
N GLU A 293 7.00 1.10 9.77
CA GLU A 293 7.13 2.50 10.18
C GLU A 293 6.99 3.43 8.97
N SER A 294 7.69 3.14 7.87
CA SER A 294 7.63 3.91 6.63
C SER A 294 6.23 3.91 6.00
N MET A 295 5.48 2.80 6.09
CA MET A 295 4.09 2.73 5.63
C MET A 295 3.18 3.65 6.46
N LYS A 296 3.39 3.74 7.78
CA LYS A 296 2.68 4.69 8.65
C LYS A 296 3.03 6.15 8.31
N THR A 297 4.30 6.42 7.99
CA THR A 297 4.77 7.73 7.53
C THR A 297 4.09 8.16 6.23
N ALA A 298 4.05 7.26 5.22
CA ALA A 298 3.38 7.51 3.94
C ALA A 298 1.89 7.88 4.07
N GLU A 299 1.23 7.53 5.17
CA GLU A 299 -0.17 7.90 5.41
C GLU A 299 -0.34 9.37 5.81
N ARG A 300 0.53 9.90 6.67
CA ARG A 300 0.23 11.09 7.51
C ARG A 300 0.97 12.37 7.12
N GLN A 301 1.79 12.36 6.05
CA GLN A 301 2.68 13.49 5.74
C GLN A 301 3.51 13.97 6.96
N THR A 302 3.80 13.07 7.90
CA THR A 302 4.56 13.39 9.11
C THR A 302 5.95 12.80 8.94
N PRO A 303 7.02 13.63 8.93
CA PRO A 303 8.38 13.12 8.76
C PRO A 303 8.71 12.08 9.82
N ALA A 304 9.30 10.95 9.40
CA ALA A 304 9.84 9.99 10.35
C ALA A 304 10.90 10.67 11.24
N SER A 305 10.88 10.38 12.54
CA SER A 305 11.89 10.90 13.47
C SER A 305 13.25 10.27 13.20
N LYS A 306 14.30 11.10 13.04
CA LYS A 306 15.68 10.61 12.93
C LYS A 306 16.08 9.90 14.23
N ASP A 307 16.33 8.60 14.15
CA ASP A 307 16.95 7.81 15.21
C ASP A 307 18.42 7.59 14.83
N PHE A 308 19.33 8.27 15.53
CA PHE A 308 20.77 8.22 15.26
C PHE A 308 21.43 6.89 15.66
N THR A 309 20.69 5.99 16.31
CA THR A 309 21.17 4.64 16.64
C THR A 309 20.90 3.61 15.54
N ASN A 310 20.14 4.00 14.51
CA ASN A 310 19.72 3.11 13.43
C ASN A 310 20.81 2.97 12.34
N PRO A 311 21.23 1.75 11.94
CA PRO A 311 22.17 1.57 10.83
C PRO A 311 21.58 1.91 9.44
N TYR A 312 20.28 2.17 9.32
CA TYR A 312 19.64 2.59 8.07
C TYR A 312 19.49 4.11 8.00
N GLU A 313 19.74 4.65 6.81
CA GLU A 313 19.63 6.07 6.54
C GLU A 313 18.18 6.47 6.23
N LEU A 314 17.78 7.62 6.76
CA LEU A 314 16.48 8.20 6.48
C LEU A 314 16.64 9.22 5.34
N MET A 315 16.02 8.94 4.19
CA MET A 315 16.14 9.71 2.95
C MET A 315 14.76 10.20 2.49
N SER A 316 14.67 11.41 1.96
CA SER A 316 13.47 11.91 1.29
C SER A 316 13.14 11.09 0.03
N VAL A 317 11.87 11.11 -0.40
CA VAL A 317 11.49 10.52 -1.69
C VAL A 317 12.33 11.07 -2.84
N HIS A 318 12.68 12.36 -2.79
CA HIS A 318 13.52 12.97 -3.82
C HIS A 318 14.92 12.34 -3.86
N GLU A 319 15.58 12.19 -2.72
CA GLU A 319 16.89 11.55 -2.61
C GLU A 319 16.85 10.10 -3.11
N ILE A 320 15.78 9.36 -2.78
CA ILE A 320 15.63 7.96 -3.19
C ILE A 320 15.38 7.85 -4.70
N ILE A 321 14.55 8.72 -5.28
CA ILE A 321 14.21 8.61 -6.70
C ILE A 321 15.32 9.19 -7.59
N ASN A 322 15.85 10.37 -7.22
CA ASN A 322 16.72 11.18 -8.07
C ASN A 322 18.18 11.22 -7.63
N SER A 323 18.51 10.88 -6.38
CA SER A 323 19.81 11.11 -5.73
C SER A 323 20.14 12.60 -5.59
N GLU A 324 20.00 13.17 -4.38
CA GLU A 324 20.21 14.61 -4.16
C GLU A 324 21.63 14.98 -3.68
N ASN A 325 22.40 14.01 -3.17
CA ASN A 325 23.70 14.29 -2.55
C ASN A 325 24.92 14.17 -3.49
N ALA A 326 24.74 14.26 -4.81
CA ALA A 326 25.86 14.47 -5.74
C ALA A 326 26.44 15.91 -5.68
N LYS A 327 26.20 16.63 -4.57
CA LYS A 327 26.86 17.89 -4.23
C LYS A 327 27.90 17.60 -3.17
N GLU A 328 29.14 17.83 -3.58
CA GLU A 328 30.41 17.73 -2.83
C GLU A 328 31.07 16.36 -2.88
N ASN A 329 32.32 16.38 -3.36
CA ASN A 329 33.24 15.24 -3.54
C ASN A 329 33.59 14.58 -2.21
N THR A 330 32.67 13.87 -1.57
CA THR A 330 33.01 12.90 -0.54
C THR A 330 32.83 11.50 -1.12
N GLU A 331 33.89 10.69 -1.11
CA GLU A 331 33.90 9.29 -1.55
C GLU A 331 33.04 8.37 -0.65
N GLU A 332 32.22 8.94 0.23
CA GLU A 332 31.28 8.23 1.09
C GLU A 332 30.02 7.91 0.27
N SER A 333 30.00 6.69 -0.28
CA SER A 333 28.90 6.04 -1.01
C SER A 333 27.49 6.54 -0.63
N LEU A 334 26.94 7.41 -1.46
CA LEU A 334 25.54 7.84 -1.44
C LEU A 334 24.70 6.97 -2.37
N PHE A 335 23.46 6.68 -1.97
CA PHE A 335 22.50 5.92 -2.78
C PHE A 335 22.32 6.59 -4.17
N PRO A 336 22.52 5.86 -5.29
CA PRO A 336 22.59 6.44 -6.63
C PRO A 336 21.25 6.95 -7.17
N GLY A 337 20.14 6.63 -6.50
CA GLY A 337 18.79 6.97 -6.96
C GLY A 337 18.20 5.93 -7.91
N LEU A 338 16.91 5.63 -7.75
CA LEU A 338 16.22 4.60 -8.54
C LEU A 338 16.14 4.94 -10.04
N ILE A 339 16.05 6.22 -10.41
CA ILE A 339 16.06 6.63 -11.82
C ILE A 339 17.43 6.40 -12.46
N ALA A 340 18.53 6.65 -11.74
CA ALA A 340 19.87 6.39 -12.26
C ALA A 340 20.07 4.88 -12.50
N ILE A 341 19.59 4.03 -11.59
CA ILE A 341 19.57 2.57 -11.75
C ILE A 341 18.81 2.16 -13.02
N VAL A 342 17.61 2.71 -13.22
CA VAL A 342 16.81 2.42 -14.43
C VAL A 342 17.52 2.89 -15.70
N ARG A 343 18.11 4.09 -15.70
CA ARG A 343 18.88 4.59 -16.85
C ARG A 343 20.10 3.72 -17.15
N ALA A 344 20.81 3.25 -16.12
CA ALA A 344 21.91 2.30 -16.29
C ALA A 344 21.44 0.98 -16.92
N TYR A 345 20.27 0.48 -16.53
CA TYR A 345 19.67 -0.71 -17.15
C TYR A 345 19.34 -0.49 -18.62
N LEU A 346 18.69 0.64 -18.97
CA LEU A 346 18.38 0.99 -20.36
C LEU A 346 19.64 1.06 -21.24
N LYS A 347 20.72 1.66 -20.71
CA LYS A 347 22.02 1.69 -21.38
C LYS A 347 22.61 0.29 -21.54
N ARG A 348 22.49 -0.57 -20.52
CA ARG A 348 23.01 -1.95 -20.53
C ARG A 348 22.36 -2.83 -21.58
N ILE A 349 21.07 -2.62 -21.87
CA ILE A 349 20.33 -3.34 -22.92
C ILE A 349 20.37 -2.63 -24.28
N GLN A 350 21.07 -1.50 -24.39
CA GLN A 350 21.30 -0.75 -25.63
C GLN A 350 19.99 -0.38 -26.35
N VAL A 351 19.04 0.22 -25.62
CA VAL A 351 17.82 0.77 -26.26
C VAL A 351 18.18 1.81 -27.32
N SER A 352 17.37 1.91 -28.38
CA SER A 352 17.58 2.91 -29.42
C SER A 352 17.38 4.34 -28.89
N PRO A 353 18.02 5.37 -29.49
CA PRO A 353 17.84 6.76 -29.07
C PRO A 353 16.36 7.21 -29.07
N THR A 354 15.56 6.73 -30.03
CA THR A 354 14.12 7.03 -30.08
C THR A 354 13.36 6.44 -28.90
N GLN A 355 13.66 5.19 -28.52
CA GLN A 355 13.05 4.54 -27.35
C GLN A 355 13.50 5.22 -26.06
N GLU A 356 14.77 5.62 -25.96
CA GLU A 356 15.30 6.34 -24.81
C GLU A 356 14.57 7.67 -24.59
N VAL A 357 14.35 8.45 -25.66
CA VAL A 357 13.56 9.70 -25.59
C VAL A 357 12.12 9.42 -25.15
N GLN A 358 11.48 8.37 -25.69
CA GLN A 358 10.11 8.03 -25.30
C GLN A 358 10.01 7.61 -23.83
N LEU A 359 10.90 6.74 -23.36
CA LEU A 359 10.93 6.28 -21.97
C LEU A 359 11.30 7.41 -21.00
N SER A 360 12.21 8.32 -21.41
CA SER A 360 12.60 9.47 -20.58
C SER A 360 11.40 10.34 -20.21
N ARG A 361 10.43 10.54 -21.11
CA ARG A 361 9.21 11.31 -20.80
C ARG A 361 8.40 10.71 -19.64
N TYR A 362 8.37 9.38 -19.52
CA TYR A 362 7.71 8.70 -18.40
C TYR A 362 8.55 8.78 -17.12
N LEU A 363 9.87 8.59 -17.23
CA LEU A 363 10.78 8.72 -16.09
C LEU A 363 10.80 10.14 -15.52
N ASP A 364 10.66 11.16 -16.37
CA ASP A 364 10.59 12.56 -15.97
C ASP A 364 9.35 12.84 -15.11
N ILE A 365 8.20 12.20 -15.38
CA ILE A 365 7.00 12.33 -14.53
C ILE A 365 7.31 11.83 -13.11
N VAL A 366 7.97 10.67 -12.99
CA VAL A 366 8.35 10.09 -11.69
C VAL A 366 9.38 10.99 -10.98
N SER A 367 10.40 11.45 -11.72
CA SER A 367 11.45 12.35 -11.23
C SER A 367 10.89 13.66 -10.69
N GLN A 368 10.05 14.32 -11.49
CA GLN A 368 9.45 15.61 -11.18
C GLN A 368 8.40 15.49 -10.08
N ARG A 369 7.68 14.35 -10.01
CA ARG A 369 6.84 14.06 -8.84
C ARG A 369 7.71 14.06 -7.60
N ALA A 370 8.76 13.22 -7.58
CA ALA A 370 9.62 13.05 -6.42
C ALA A 370 10.34 14.32 -5.96
N SER A 371 10.69 15.24 -6.88
CA SER A 371 11.27 16.55 -6.55
C SER A 371 10.28 17.62 -6.10
N GLY A 372 8.98 17.33 -6.13
CA GLY A 372 7.92 18.30 -5.85
C GLY A 372 7.65 19.27 -7.00
N GLN A 373 8.36 19.18 -8.13
CA GLN A 373 8.07 19.97 -9.33
C GLN A 373 6.69 19.66 -9.91
N LEU A 374 6.24 18.40 -9.79
CA LEU A 374 4.85 18.00 -10.02
C LEU A 374 4.21 17.64 -8.68
N SER A 375 3.07 18.25 -8.36
CA SER A 375 2.26 17.91 -7.18
C SER A 375 1.61 16.53 -7.33
N THR A 376 1.52 15.75 -6.26
CA THR A 376 0.66 14.55 -6.20
C THR A 376 -0.81 14.93 -6.47
N PRO A 377 -1.66 14.00 -6.98
CA PRO A 377 -3.09 14.28 -7.10
C PRO A 377 -3.72 14.67 -5.76
N ALA A 378 -3.30 14.06 -4.66
CA ALA A 378 -3.78 14.42 -3.33
C ALA A 378 -3.46 15.88 -2.99
N ASN A 379 -2.21 16.28 -3.17
CA ASN A 379 -1.79 17.67 -2.95
C ASN A 379 -2.51 18.64 -3.91
N TRP A 380 -2.67 18.27 -5.17
CA TRP A 380 -3.41 19.06 -6.13
C TRP A 380 -4.87 19.25 -5.70
N MET A 381 -5.55 18.20 -5.20
CA MET A 381 -6.92 18.31 -4.69
C MET A 381 -7.01 19.20 -3.44
N ARG A 382 -6.00 19.19 -2.57
CA ARG A 382 -5.90 20.09 -1.41
C ARG A 382 -5.78 21.55 -1.86
N ILE A 383 -4.81 21.85 -2.72
CA ILE A 383 -4.55 23.20 -3.20
C ILE A 383 -5.69 23.69 -4.09
N ALA A 384 -6.18 22.89 -5.02
CA ALA A 384 -7.26 23.30 -5.91
C ALA A 384 -8.58 23.57 -5.16
N ARG A 385 -8.80 22.97 -3.98
CA ARG A 385 -9.95 23.30 -3.14
C ARG A 385 -9.81 24.60 -2.33
N ILE A 386 -8.59 25.06 -2.07
CA ILE A 386 -8.35 26.33 -1.35
C ILE A 386 -8.95 27.54 -2.12
N PRO A 387 -8.90 27.60 -3.46
CA PRO A 387 -9.61 28.64 -4.23
C PRO A 387 -11.01 28.28 -4.75
N PHE A 388 -11.38 26.99 -4.93
CA PHE A 388 -12.33 26.63 -6.01
C PHE A 388 -13.67 25.95 -5.65
N LEU A 389 -14.21 25.99 -4.42
CA LEU A 389 -15.55 25.43 -4.17
C LEU A 389 -16.55 26.40 -3.54
N GLY A 390 -16.98 27.34 -4.38
CA GLY A 390 -18.39 27.71 -4.55
C GLY A 390 -19.08 26.88 -5.64
N LEU A 391 -18.91 25.55 -5.65
CA LEU A 391 -19.66 24.65 -6.55
C LEU A 391 -20.63 23.80 -5.72
N LEU A 392 -21.87 24.28 -5.69
CA LEU A 392 -23.03 23.58 -5.14
C LEU A 392 -23.18 22.19 -5.77
N LEU A 393 -23.12 21.14 -4.96
CA LEU A 393 -23.94 19.95 -5.22
C LEU A 393 -25.36 20.33 -4.85
N HIS A 394 -26.09 20.92 -5.80
CA HIS A 394 -27.52 21.16 -5.66
C HIS A 394 -28.24 19.82 -5.91
N THR A 395 -28.30 18.97 -4.89
CA THR A 395 -29.38 17.98 -4.79
C THR A 395 -30.44 18.59 -3.88
N GLN A 396 -31.70 18.52 -4.29
CA GLN A 396 -32.79 19.35 -3.78
C GLN A 396 -33.12 19.19 -2.28
N ASP A 397 -32.48 18.28 -1.53
CA ASP A 397 -32.95 17.89 -0.19
C ASP A 397 -31.91 17.88 0.95
N MET A 398 -30.68 18.38 0.80
CA MET A 398 -29.73 18.47 1.94
C MET A 398 -28.84 19.73 1.88
N PRO A 399 -29.09 20.76 2.71
CA PRO A 399 -28.22 21.92 2.78
C PRO A 399 -27.08 21.63 3.75
N THR A 400 -26.00 21.00 3.28
CA THR A 400 -24.70 21.09 3.97
C THR A 400 -23.72 21.82 3.07
N VAL A 401 -23.86 23.14 3.03
CA VAL A 401 -22.85 24.04 2.46
C VAL A 401 -21.76 24.19 3.52
N ILE A 402 -20.61 23.52 3.33
CA ILE A 402 -19.40 23.88 4.07
C ILE A 402 -18.78 25.05 3.32
N THR A 403 -19.11 26.27 3.75
CA THR A 403 -18.49 27.49 3.23
C THR A 403 -17.08 27.61 3.80
N LEU A 404 -16.08 27.09 3.08
CA LEU A 404 -14.69 27.40 3.38
C LEU A 404 -14.44 28.85 2.94
N GLY A 405 -14.11 29.72 3.90
CA GLY A 405 -13.78 31.12 3.62
C GLY A 405 -12.46 31.21 2.88
N GLN A 406 -12.22 32.35 2.22
CA GLN A 406 -10.95 32.67 1.56
C GLN A 406 -9.76 32.26 2.44
N VAL A 407 -9.05 31.20 2.02
CA VAL A 407 -7.79 30.83 2.64
C VAL A 407 -6.72 31.74 2.05
N ASN A 408 -6.02 32.46 2.92
CA ASN A 408 -4.93 33.33 2.53
C ASN A 408 -3.80 32.45 1.99
N VAL A 409 -3.51 32.55 0.70
CA VAL A 409 -2.50 31.73 -0.03
C VAL A 409 -1.08 31.91 0.54
N ALA A 410 -0.87 32.91 1.40
CA ALA A 410 0.42 33.32 1.92
C ALA A 410 1.05 32.41 2.99
N THR A 411 0.36 31.38 3.50
CA THR A 411 0.92 30.47 4.54
C THR A 411 1.06 29.02 4.07
N ALA A 412 1.06 28.76 2.76
CA ALA A 412 1.29 27.41 2.24
C ALA A 412 2.77 27.01 2.24
N GLU A 413 3.43 27.08 3.40
CA GLU A 413 4.63 26.28 3.68
C GLU A 413 4.19 24.86 4.03
N PHE A 414 3.64 24.12 3.06
CA PHE A 414 3.15 22.75 3.27
C PHE A 414 3.75 21.79 2.24
N PHE A 415 5.08 21.80 2.08
CA PHE A 415 5.73 20.95 1.08
C PHE A 415 7.00 20.31 1.63
N HIS A 416 6.81 19.26 2.43
CA HIS A 416 7.85 18.25 2.60
C HIS A 416 7.25 16.90 2.19
N MET A 417 7.72 16.39 1.06
CA MET A 417 7.57 14.96 0.79
C MET A 417 8.38 14.21 1.83
N ASP A 418 7.72 13.26 2.48
CA ASP A 418 8.23 12.63 3.69
C ASP A 418 9.60 11.97 3.51
N ASN A 419 10.26 11.78 4.65
CA ASN A 419 11.47 11.01 4.75
C ASN A 419 11.13 9.53 5.00
N PHE A 420 11.71 8.63 4.20
CA PHE A 420 11.53 7.18 4.24
C PHE A 420 12.85 6.49 4.57
N TYR A 421 12.78 5.36 5.28
CA TYR A 421 13.99 4.56 5.50
C TYR A 421 14.40 3.88 4.19
N VAL A 422 15.65 4.10 3.77
CA VAL A 422 16.25 3.37 2.66
C VAL A 422 17.58 2.79 3.09
N PHE A 423 17.89 1.64 2.54
CA PHE A 423 19.17 0.99 2.73
C PHE A 423 20.27 1.82 2.05
N CYS A 424 21.09 2.49 2.87
CA CYS A 424 22.42 2.91 2.47
C CYS A 424 23.39 2.10 3.33
N THR A 425 24.00 1.05 2.78
CA THR A 425 25.21 0.54 3.42
C THR A 425 26.23 1.66 3.36
N LYS A 426 26.68 2.14 4.52
CA LYS A 426 28.10 2.49 4.63
C LYS A 426 28.86 1.27 4.12
N PRO A 427 29.68 1.38 3.07
CA PRO A 427 30.52 0.26 2.68
C PRO A 427 31.27 -0.21 3.92
N SER A 428 31.19 -1.50 4.23
CA SER A 428 32.14 -2.08 5.17
C SER A 428 33.53 -1.83 4.60
N PRO A 429 34.49 -1.35 5.43
CA PRO A 429 35.80 -0.90 4.96
C PRO A 429 36.56 -1.95 4.17
#